data_AF-A0A7R9SEY4-F1
#
_entry.id   AF-A0A7R9SEY4-F1
#
_cell.length_a   1.000
_cell.length_b   1.000
_cell.length_c   1.000
_cell.angle_alpha   90.00
_cell.angle_beta   90.00
_cell.angle_gamma   90.00
#
_symmetry.space_group_name_H-M   'P 1'
#
loop_
_entity.id
_entity.type
_entity.pdbx_description
1 polymer ?
#
loop_
_entity_poly.entity_id
_entity_poly.type
_entity_poly.pdbx_seq_one_letter_code
_entity_poly.pdbx_strand_id
1 'polypeptide(L)'
;RCCTAMVFRYGEVLHIGRHETIGMGNGQMRVILKLKDGIPINRVPDFIRLDNFSSFITCPDKVPLCLKCRARGHIARDCLCKRCPTCKQFKPVNHKCAGDLWSNKL
;
A
#
# COMPACT_ATOMS: atom_id res chain seq x y z
N ARG A 1 -11.61 14.62 -15.46
CA ARG A 1 -10.80 15.45 -14.53
C ARG A 1 -9.57 14.61 -14.15
N CYS A 2 -8.41 14.95 -14.72
CA CYS A 2 -7.25 14.06 -14.84
C CYS A 2 -6.55 13.78 -13.50
N CYS A 3 -6.52 12.52 -13.10
CA CYS A 3 -5.81 11.98 -11.94
C CYS A 3 -4.29 11.78 -12.19
N THR A 4 -3.80 11.97 -13.42
CA THR A 4 -2.37 12.00 -13.74
C THR A 4 -1.58 13.05 -12.94
N ALA A 5 -2.24 14.14 -12.52
CA ALA A 5 -1.63 15.26 -11.76
C ALA A 5 -1.00 14.84 -10.42
N MET A 6 -1.49 13.76 -9.78
CA MET A 6 -0.98 13.35 -8.47
C MET A 6 0.45 12.82 -8.54
N VAL A 7 0.81 12.14 -9.62
CA VAL A 7 2.13 11.52 -9.77
C VAL A 7 3.18 12.56 -10.16
N PHE A 8 2.80 13.57 -10.96
CA PHE A 8 3.65 14.72 -11.33
C PHE A 8 4.10 15.57 -10.13
N ARG A 9 3.44 15.45 -8.98
CA ARG A 9 3.89 16.10 -7.74
C ARG A 9 5.22 15.54 -7.24
N TYR A 10 5.46 14.25 -7.44
CA TYR A 10 6.62 13.54 -6.90
C TYR A 10 7.72 13.33 -7.95
N GLY A 11 7.35 13.23 -9.21
CA GLY A 11 8.28 12.84 -10.25
C GLY A 11 7.68 12.89 -11.65
N GLU A 12 8.51 12.59 -12.64
CA GLU A 12 8.11 12.39 -14.03
C GLU A 12 7.81 10.91 -14.27
N VAL A 13 6.72 10.62 -14.99
CA VAL A 13 6.39 9.25 -15.40
C VAL A 13 7.22 8.91 -16.64
N LEU A 14 8.15 7.97 -16.50
CA LEU A 14 8.98 7.51 -17.62
C LEU A 14 8.31 6.37 -18.39
N HIS A 15 7.53 5.52 -17.71
CA HIS A 15 6.91 4.36 -18.33
C HIS A 15 5.65 3.90 -17.58
N ILE A 16 4.63 3.49 -18.33
CA ILE A 16 3.46 2.75 -17.85
C ILE A 16 3.27 1.54 -18.78
N GLY A 17 3.31 0.33 -18.24
CA GLY A 17 3.16 -0.89 -19.05
C GLY A 17 2.82 -2.10 -18.20
N ARG A 18 2.46 -3.22 -18.85
CA ARG A 18 2.28 -4.49 -18.14
C ARG A 18 3.64 -5.16 -17.96
N HIS A 19 3.92 -5.62 -16.76
CA HIS A 19 5.08 -6.43 -16.45
C HIS A 19 4.85 -7.84 -17.01
N GLU A 20 5.67 -8.22 -17.97
CA GLU A 20 5.68 -9.57 -18.54
C GLU A 20 6.37 -10.52 -17.55
N THR A 21 5.60 -11.19 -16.70
CA THR A 21 6.10 -12.31 -15.92
C THR A 21 6.03 -13.58 -16.76
N ILE A 22 7.17 -14.27 -16.92
CA ILE A 22 7.24 -15.61 -17.50
C ILE A 22 6.46 -16.55 -16.57
N GLY A 23 5.32 -17.06 -17.05
CA GLY A 23 4.50 -18.03 -16.33
C GLY A 23 3.49 -17.41 -15.37
N MET A 24 2.22 -17.76 -15.57
CA MET A 24 1.05 -17.43 -14.75
C MET A 24 0.61 -15.96 -14.83
N GLY A 25 -0.39 -15.77 -15.68
CA GLY A 25 -1.05 -14.51 -15.95
C GLY A 25 -1.57 -13.82 -14.68
N ASN A 26 -1.22 -12.54 -14.59
CA ASN A 26 -2.06 -11.39 -14.28
C ASN A 26 -1.11 -10.19 -14.44
N GLY A 27 -0.92 -9.68 -15.66
CA GLY A 27 0.11 -8.69 -16.00
C GLY A 27 0.10 -7.48 -15.08
N GLN A 28 0.99 -7.47 -14.08
CA GLN A 28 1.08 -6.40 -13.09
C GLN A 28 1.42 -5.10 -13.82
N MET A 29 0.63 -4.03 -13.63
CA MET A 29 0.96 -2.74 -14.20
C MET A 29 2.21 -2.18 -13.51
N ARG A 30 3.29 -1.99 -14.28
CA ARG A 30 4.52 -1.34 -13.85
C ARG A 30 4.46 0.14 -14.22
N VAL A 31 4.81 0.98 -13.25
CA VAL A 31 5.03 2.40 -13.47
C VAL A 31 6.46 2.72 -13.07
N ILE A 32 7.24 3.33 -13.98
CA ILE A 32 8.59 3.82 -13.69
C ILE A 32 8.49 5.33 -13.50
N LEU A 33 8.92 5.80 -12.33
CA LEU A 33 8.88 7.21 -11.93
C LEU A 33 10.29 7.70 -11.67
N LYS A 34 10.66 8.80 -12.32
CA LYS A 34 11.85 9.57 -11.96
C LYS A 34 11.45 10.62 -10.94
N LEU A 35 11.91 10.47 -9.70
CA LEU A 35 11.61 11.45 -8.64
C LEU A 35 12.27 12.80 -8.93
N LYS A 36 11.62 13.88 -8.53
CA LYS A 36 12.21 15.23 -8.55
C LYS A 36 13.33 15.32 -7.50
N ASP A 37 14.28 16.21 -7.76
CA ASP A 37 15.40 16.45 -6.83
C ASP A 37 14.89 16.83 -5.44
N GLY A 38 15.52 16.25 -4.41
CA GLY A 38 15.16 16.48 -3.01
C GLY A 38 13.86 15.81 -2.54
N ILE A 39 13.18 15.01 -3.37
CA ILE A 39 12.03 14.20 -2.94
C ILE A 39 12.50 12.81 -2.50
N PRO A 40 12.55 12.50 -1.19
CA PRO A 40 12.86 11.15 -0.72
C PRO A 40 11.73 10.17 -1.05
N ILE A 41 12.08 8.89 -1.23
CA ILE A 41 11.15 7.81 -1.58
C ILE A 41 9.97 7.66 -0.60
N ASN A 42 10.18 8.01 0.67
CA ASN A 42 9.15 7.95 1.72
C ASN A 42 8.04 9.02 1.55
N ARG A 43 8.29 10.09 0.78
CA ARG A 43 7.27 11.10 0.46
C ARG A 43 6.34 10.67 -0.66
N VAL A 44 6.75 9.71 -1.49
CA VAL A 44 5.88 9.08 -2.49
C VAL A 44 4.76 8.34 -1.75
N PRO A 45 3.49 8.48 -2.14
CA PRO A 45 2.39 7.80 -1.46
C PRO A 45 2.47 6.28 -1.68
N ASP A 46 1.95 5.48 -0.76
CA ASP A 46 1.88 4.02 -0.92
C ASP A 46 0.82 3.60 -1.96
N PHE A 47 -0.10 4.52 -2.28
CA PHE A 47 -1.18 4.34 -3.24
C PHE A 47 -1.20 5.50 -4.21
N ILE A 48 -1.32 5.19 -5.50
CA ILE A 48 -1.56 6.19 -6.54
C ILE A 48 -2.82 5.85 -7.29
N ARG A 49 -3.54 6.90 -7.69
CA ARG A 49 -4.67 6.79 -8.60
C ARG A 49 -4.27 7.43 -9.91
N LEU A 50 -4.24 6.61 -10.95
CA LEU A 50 -4.09 7.04 -12.34
C LEU A 50 -5.47 6.99 -13.00
N ASP A 51 -5.64 7.64 -14.15
CA ASP A 51 -6.96 7.81 -14.78
C ASP A 51 -7.69 6.49 -15.02
N ASN A 52 -6.94 5.41 -15.33
CA ASN A 52 -7.52 4.12 -15.69
C ASN A 52 -7.32 3.03 -14.62
N PHE A 53 -6.54 3.29 -13.57
CA PHE A 53 -6.30 2.29 -12.54
C PHE A 53 -5.80 2.90 -11.23
N SER A 54 -6.09 2.23 -10.12
CA SER A 54 -5.43 2.48 -8.84
C SER A 54 -4.35 1.44 -8.63
N SER A 55 -3.17 1.87 -8.19
CA SER A 55 -2.06 0.95 -7.94
C SER A 55 -1.42 1.22 -6.59
N PHE A 56 -0.86 0.14 -6.03
CA PHE A 56 -0.01 0.19 -4.86
C PHE A 56 1.44 0.31 -5.31
N ILE A 57 2.19 1.18 -4.66
CA ILE A 57 3.61 1.33 -4.94
C ILE A 57 4.38 0.43 -3.98
N THR A 58 5.09 -0.55 -4.54
CA THR A 58 6.12 -1.31 -3.84
C THR A 58 7.49 -0.76 -4.23
N CYS A 59 8.28 -0.33 -3.25
CA CYS A 59 9.66 0.12 -3.45
C CYS A 59 10.56 -0.64 -2.47
N PRO A 60 11.69 -1.20 -2.91
CA PRO A 60 12.61 -1.94 -2.03
C PRO A 60 13.05 -1.11 -0.82
N ASP A 61 13.31 0.18 -1.02
CA ASP A 61 13.87 1.08 -0.01
C ASP A 61 12.79 1.77 0.85
N LYS A 62 11.52 1.41 0.67
CA LYS A 62 10.41 1.99 1.41
C LYS A 62 9.89 0.99 2.43
N VAL A 63 9.75 1.45 3.67
CA VAL A 63 9.14 0.63 4.73
C VAL A 63 7.73 0.21 4.29
N PRO A 64 7.47 -1.11 4.18
CA PRO A 64 6.24 -1.61 3.58
C PRO A 64 5.02 -1.18 4.40
N LEU A 65 3.94 -0.85 3.70
CA LEU A 65 2.64 -0.61 4.31
C LEU A 65 1.83 -1.92 4.31
N CYS A 66 1.37 -2.32 5.49
CA CYS A 66 0.46 -3.44 5.60
C CYS A 66 -0.94 -3.04 5.10
N LEU A 67 -1.42 -3.70 4.04
CA LEU A 67 -2.73 -3.40 3.46
C LEU A 67 -3.91 -3.85 4.34
N LYS A 68 -3.64 -4.70 5.33
CA LYS A 68 -4.64 -5.25 6.26
C LYS A 68 -4.90 -4.31 7.43
N CYS A 69 -3.85 -3.89 8.15
CA CYS A 69 -3.97 -3.04 9.35
C CYS A 69 -3.56 -1.57 9.13
N ARG A 70 -3.03 -1.22 7.95
CA ARG A 70 -2.52 0.11 7.60
C ARG A 70 -1.33 0.61 8.43
N ALA A 71 -0.62 -0.28 9.13
CA ALA A 71 0.64 0.03 9.81
C ALA A 71 1.86 -0.21 8.90
N ARG A 72 2.98 0.48 9.18
CA ARG A 72 4.26 0.29 8.49
C ARG A 72 5.10 -0.82 9.14
N GLY A 73 5.99 -1.44 8.37
CA GLY A 73 7.02 -2.37 8.84
C GLY A 73 6.78 -3.84 8.50
N HIS A 74 5.63 -4.18 7.93
CA HIS A 74 5.30 -5.53 7.48
C HIS A 74 4.29 -5.49 6.33
N ILE A 75 4.17 -6.59 5.58
CA ILE A 75 3.16 -6.75 4.53
C ILE A 75 1.91 -7.48 5.06
N ALA A 76 0.82 -7.45 4.29
CA ALA A 76 -0.46 -8.05 4.70
C ALA A 76 -0.36 -9.55 5.02
N ARG A 77 0.51 -10.28 4.31
CA ARG A 77 0.77 -11.71 4.54
C ARG A 77 1.34 -11.99 5.94
N ASP A 78 2.17 -11.09 6.45
CA ASP A 78 2.86 -11.25 7.72
C ASP A 78 2.09 -10.57 8.88
N CYS A 79 0.90 -10.04 8.59
CA CYS A 79 0.12 -9.26 9.54
C CYS A 79 -0.65 -10.15 10.52
N LEU A 80 -0.21 -10.13 11.78
CA LEU A 80 -0.86 -10.83 12.90
C LEU A 80 -2.15 -10.15 13.40
N CYS A 81 -2.51 -8.98 12.88
CA CYS A 81 -3.77 -8.33 13.23
C CYS A 81 -4.97 -9.16 12.75
N LYS A 82 -6.02 -9.18 13.56
CA LYS A 82 -7.29 -9.83 13.26
C LYS A 82 -8.42 -8.79 13.24
N ARG A 83 -9.52 -9.09 12.53
CA ARG A 83 -10.67 -8.19 12.43
C ARG A 83 -11.43 -8.23 13.75
N CYS A 84 -11.48 -7.11 14.45
CA CYS A 84 -12.24 -6.98 15.69
C CYS A 84 -13.74 -7.18 15.39
N PRO A 85 -14.46 -8.05 16.12
CA PRO A 85 -15.90 -8.24 15.92
C PRO A 85 -16.70 -7.00 16.32
N THR A 86 -16.19 -6.17 17.23
CA THR A 86 -16.84 -4.96 17.74
C THR A 86 -16.67 -3.77 16.79
N CYS A 87 -15.44 -3.25 16.62
CA CYS A 87 -15.21 -2.08 15.76
C CYS A 87 -15.01 -2.40 14.27
N LYS A 88 -14.99 -3.68 13.89
CA LYS A 88 -14.74 -4.16 12.52
C LYS A 88 -13.40 -3.75 11.90
N GLN A 89 -12.49 -3.13 12.68
CA GLN A 89 -11.13 -2.77 12.26
C GLN A 89 -10.15 -3.92 12.50
N PHE A 90 -9.07 -3.98 11.72
CA PHE A 90 -7.95 -4.88 11.98
C PHE A 90 -7.08 -4.32 13.09
N LYS A 91 -6.88 -5.10 14.15
CA LYS A 91 -6.13 -4.69 15.33
C LYS A 91 -5.29 -5.85 15.88
N PRO A 92 -4.25 -5.55 16.66
CA PRO A 92 -3.55 -6.57 17.43
C PRO A 92 -4.51 -7.33 18.35
N VAL A 93 -4.18 -8.59 18.62
CA VAL A 93 -4.82 -9.36 19.68
C VAL A 93 -4.57 -8.60 20.99
N ASN A 94 -5.61 -8.38 21.80
CA ASN A 94 -5.58 -7.60 23.05
C ASN A 94 -5.64 -6.07 22.89
N HIS A 95 -6.01 -5.52 21.73
CA HIS A 95 -6.33 -4.10 21.68
C HIS A 95 -7.59 -3.81 22.51
N LYS A 96 -7.61 -2.65 23.18
CA LYS A 96 -8.82 -2.12 23.82
C LYS A 96 -9.74 -1.54 22.74
N CYS A 97 -10.97 -2.02 22.69
CA CYS A 97 -12.00 -1.55 21.79
C CYS A 97 -13.16 -1.00 22.62
N ALA A 98 -13.42 0.30 22.53
CA ALA A 98 -14.56 0.94 23.21
C ALA A 98 -14.66 0.64 24.73
N GLY A 99 -13.53 0.43 25.42
CA GLY A 99 -13.48 0.13 26.85
C GLY A 99 -13.17 -1.34 27.19
N ASP A 100 -13.49 -2.27 26.28
CA ASP A 100 -13.30 -3.71 26.51
C ASP A 100 -12.04 -4.25 25.84
N LEU A 101 -11.33 -5.15 26.53
CA LEU A 101 -10.19 -5.87 25.98
C LEU A 101 -10.69 -6.95 25.03
N TRP A 102 -10.40 -6.80 23.73
CA TRP A 102 -10.67 -7.86 22.78
C TRP A 102 -9.55 -8.91 22.81
N SER A 103 -9.78 -9.96 23.58
CA SER A 103 -8.95 -11.17 23.58
C SER A 103 -9.65 -12.21 22.71
N ASN A 104 -8.93 -12.81 21.75
CA ASN A 104 -9.42 -14.05 21.15
C ASN A 104 -9.40 -15.10 22.26
N LYS A 105 -10.54 -15.37 22.90
CA LYS A 105 -10.69 -16.63 23.64
C LYS A 105 -10.54 -17.73 22.60
N LEU A 106 -9.51 -18.55 22.83
CA LEU A 106 -9.21 -19.78 22.11
C LEU A 106 -10.45 -20.69 22.07
#